data_AF-A0A660KPH1-F1
#
_entry.id   AF-A0A660KPH1-F1
#
_cell.length_a   1.000
_cell.length_b   1.000
_cell.length_c   1.000
_cell.angle_alpha   90.00
_cell.angle_beta   90.00
_cell.angle_gamma   90.00
#
_symmetry.space_group_name_H-M   'P 1'
#
loop_
_entity.id
_entity.type
_entity.pdbx_description
1 polymer ?
#
loop_
_entity_poly.entity_id
_entity_poly.type
_entity_poly.pdbx_seq_one_letter_code
_entity_poly.pdbx_strand_id
1 'polypeptide(L)'
;MSNDPDYLNCTKSECRERVLGKCLVSTCSGSLTFHVVNIRTDIEFVFFAGGFDTPCILTRSNPLDFTNPKMPLYGHLSSVDSSATSMRLTWVSGDEQPQQVQYVDGMSQTSVVSTFTQDNMCSSPALPSPAKDFGWHDPGFIHTAVMTGLHPSSNFSYRYGRYCIFLNY
;
A
#
# COMPACT_ATOMS: atom_id res chain seq x y z
N MET A 1 7.22 -23.21 13.49
CA MET A 1 5.87 -22.71 13.19
C MET A 1 5.02 -22.60 14.46
N SER A 2 4.89 -23.62 15.31
CA SER A 2 4.05 -23.54 16.54
C SER A 2 4.56 -22.62 17.66
N ASN A 3 5.78 -22.12 17.55
CA ASN A 3 6.38 -21.21 18.54
C ASN A 3 6.12 -19.73 18.19
N ASP A 4 5.45 -19.47 17.06
CA ASP A 4 4.98 -18.14 16.70
C ASP A 4 3.77 -17.79 17.57
N PRO A 5 3.79 -16.69 18.35
CA PRO A 5 2.65 -16.28 19.18
C PRO A 5 1.37 -16.02 18.37
N ASP A 6 1.48 -15.72 17.07
CA ASP A 6 0.34 -15.50 16.18
C ASP A 6 -0.10 -16.78 15.45
N TYR A 7 0.48 -17.94 15.80
CA TYR A 7 0.07 -19.23 15.25
C TYR A 7 -1.38 -19.56 15.63
N LEU A 8 -2.26 -19.58 14.61
CA LEU A 8 -3.66 -19.96 14.80
C LEU A 8 -3.80 -21.46 15.08
N ASN A 9 -3.97 -21.80 16.35
CA ASN A 9 -4.30 -23.16 16.76
C ASN A 9 -5.70 -23.56 16.26
N CYS A 10 -5.86 -24.85 15.95
CA CYS A 10 -7.15 -25.39 15.57
C CYS A 10 -8.10 -25.45 16.76
N THR A 11 -8.87 -24.38 16.98
CA THR A 11 -9.81 -24.26 18.11
C THR A 11 -11.21 -24.78 17.78
N LYS A 12 -11.57 -24.84 16.49
CA LYS A 12 -12.86 -25.35 16.01
C LYS A 12 -12.63 -26.52 15.06
N SER A 13 -12.47 -27.70 15.64
CA SER A 13 -12.33 -28.96 14.90
C SER A 13 -13.65 -29.71 14.80
N GLU A 14 -14.05 -30.10 13.61
CA GLU A 14 -15.21 -30.98 13.39
C GLU A 14 -14.79 -32.28 12.71
N CYS A 15 -15.41 -33.39 13.10
CA CYS A 15 -15.16 -34.66 12.43
C CYS A 15 -16.09 -34.80 11.22
N ARG A 16 -15.54 -34.74 10.01
CA ARG A 16 -16.31 -34.84 8.76
C ARG A 16 -16.59 -36.28 8.36
N GLU A 17 -15.68 -37.20 8.69
CA GLU A 17 -15.81 -38.62 8.32
C GLU A 17 -15.42 -39.53 9.49
N ARG A 18 -16.28 -40.51 9.78
CA ARG A 18 -16.07 -41.51 10.84
C ARG A 18 -16.14 -42.93 10.27
N VAL A 19 -15.15 -43.75 10.61
CA VAL A 19 -15.18 -45.20 10.34
C VAL A 19 -14.87 -45.93 11.64
N LEU A 20 -15.72 -46.90 11.99
CA LEU A 20 -15.59 -47.70 13.22
C LEU A 20 -15.45 -46.84 14.49
N GLY A 21 -16.19 -45.72 14.55
CA GLY A 21 -16.17 -44.80 15.70
C GLY A 21 -14.93 -43.90 15.79
N LYS A 22 -13.93 -44.07 14.93
CA LYS A 22 -12.76 -43.18 14.84
C LYS A 22 -12.97 -42.10 13.80
N CYS A 23 -12.56 -40.88 14.13
CA CYS A 23 -12.54 -39.78 13.17
C CYS A 23 -11.37 -39.97 12.20
N LEU A 24 -11.65 -40.03 10.90
CA LEU A 24 -10.64 -40.13 9.85
C LEU A 24 -10.28 -38.78 9.26
N VAL A 25 -11.27 -37.89 9.13
CA VAL A 25 -11.08 -36.55 8.58
C VAL A 25 -11.62 -35.54 9.58
N SER A 26 -10.72 -34.80 10.22
CA SER A 26 -11.06 -33.60 10.98
C SER A 26 -10.90 -32.36 10.11
N THR A 27 -11.91 -31.50 10.10
CA THR A 27 -11.79 -30.15 9.55
C THR A 27 -11.31 -29.21 10.64
N CYS A 28 -10.73 -28.10 10.21
CA CYS A 28 -10.44 -26.97 11.08
C CYS A 28 -10.93 -25.69 10.42
N SER A 29 -11.46 -24.76 11.21
CA SER A 29 -11.85 -23.44 10.73
C SER A 29 -11.18 -22.34 11.55
N GLY A 30 -10.87 -21.24 10.88
CA GLY A 30 -10.31 -20.03 11.48
C GLY A 30 -10.78 -18.80 10.70
N SER A 31 -10.67 -17.64 11.34
CA SER A 31 -10.99 -16.36 10.72
C SER A 31 -9.91 -15.36 11.10
N LEU A 32 -9.52 -14.54 10.13
CA LEU A 32 -8.53 -13.48 10.30
C LEU A 32 -9.15 -12.16 9.85
N THR A 33 -8.80 -11.10 10.57
CA THR A 33 -9.19 -9.73 10.22
C THR A 33 -7.94 -8.96 9.84
N PHE A 34 -7.95 -8.39 8.64
CA PHE A 34 -6.86 -7.57 8.14
C PHE A 34 -7.30 -6.11 8.06
N HIS A 35 -6.47 -5.19 8.53
CA HIS A 35 -6.58 -3.79 8.15
C HIS A 35 -5.75 -3.58 6.89
N VAL A 36 -6.42 -3.19 5.81
CA VAL A 36 -5.81 -3.12 4.49
C VAL A 36 -5.72 -1.66 4.05
N VAL A 37 -4.58 -1.30 3.48
CA VAL A 37 -4.32 0.05 2.95
C VAL A 37 -4.35 0.04 1.43
N ASN A 38 -4.76 1.16 0.82
CA ASN A 38 -4.86 1.30 -0.63
C ASN A 38 -3.47 1.27 -1.29
N ILE A 39 -3.11 0.09 -1.79
CA ILE A 39 -1.89 -0.16 -2.57
C ILE A 39 -2.12 -0.08 -4.09
N ARG A 40 -3.25 0.50 -4.52
CA ARG A 40 -3.62 0.77 -5.93
C ARG A 40 -3.95 -0.44 -6.80
N THR A 41 -3.61 -1.64 -6.34
CA THR A 41 -3.95 -2.92 -6.99
C THR A 41 -4.96 -3.67 -6.15
N ASP A 42 -5.82 -4.46 -6.80
CA ASP A 42 -6.75 -5.35 -6.11
C ASP A 42 -6.02 -6.33 -5.20
N ILE A 43 -6.69 -6.74 -4.13
CA ILE A 43 -6.12 -7.64 -3.12
C ILE A 43 -6.85 -8.97 -3.15
N GLU A 44 -6.07 -10.04 -3.17
CA GLU A 44 -6.55 -11.41 -3.09
C GLU A 44 -5.89 -12.11 -1.91
N PHE A 45 -6.69 -12.85 -1.14
CA PHE A 45 -6.18 -13.68 -0.05
C PHE A 45 -6.03 -15.12 -0.55
N VAL A 46 -4.83 -15.67 -0.41
CA VAL A 46 -4.51 -17.03 -0.84
C VAL A 46 -4.23 -17.88 0.38
N PHE A 47 -4.92 -19.01 0.49
CA PHE A 47 -4.73 -19.96 1.59
C PHE A 47 -3.76 -21.06 1.15
N PHE A 48 -2.67 -21.21 1.90
CA PHE A 48 -1.60 -22.16 1.60
C PHE A 48 -1.51 -23.28 2.65
N ALA A 49 -1.13 -24.47 2.21
CA ALA A 49 -0.58 -25.55 3.02
C ALA A 49 0.91 -25.75 2.71
N GLY A 50 1.59 -26.65 3.44
CA GLY A 50 2.98 -27.04 3.14
C GLY A 50 4.06 -26.07 3.61
N GLY A 51 3.70 -25.02 4.35
CA GLY A 51 4.64 -24.05 4.91
C GLY A 51 5.28 -23.14 3.84
N PHE A 52 6.30 -22.35 4.23
CA PHE A 52 6.97 -21.42 3.30
C PHE A 52 7.96 -22.11 2.36
N ASP A 53 8.55 -23.25 2.76
CA ASP A 53 9.53 -23.97 1.93
C ASP A 53 8.88 -24.70 0.76
N THR A 54 7.67 -25.24 0.98
CA THR A 54 6.91 -26.01 -0.03
C THR A 54 5.44 -25.58 -0.06
N PRO A 55 5.14 -24.32 -0.40
CA PRO A 55 3.78 -23.79 -0.34
C PRO A 55 2.88 -24.46 -1.38
N CYS A 56 1.69 -24.86 -0.96
CA CYS A 56 0.65 -25.45 -1.80
C CYS A 56 -0.62 -24.61 -1.69
N ILE A 57 -1.08 -24.05 -2.81
CA ILE A 57 -2.32 -23.25 -2.83
C ILE A 57 -3.52 -24.18 -2.65
N LEU A 58 -4.29 -23.95 -1.59
CA LEU A 58 -5.54 -24.66 -1.34
C LEU A 58 -6.74 -23.94 -1.95
N THR A 59 -6.79 -22.62 -1.80
CA THR A 59 -7.87 -21.79 -2.35
C THR A 59 -7.47 -20.32 -2.42
N ARG A 60 -8.25 -19.53 -3.15
CA ARG A 60 -8.13 -18.08 -3.31
C ARG A 60 -9.48 -17.42 -2.99
N SER A 61 -9.45 -16.23 -2.40
CA SER A 61 -10.65 -15.40 -2.24
C SER A 61 -11.06 -14.77 -3.57
N ASN A 62 -12.24 -14.15 -3.62
CA ASN A 62 -12.50 -13.16 -4.67
C ASN A 62 -11.57 -11.96 -4.47
N PRO A 63 -11.11 -11.30 -5.56
CA PRO A 63 -10.39 -10.04 -5.46
C PRO A 63 -11.23 -8.96 -4.78
N LEU A 64 -10.59 -8.17 -3.93
CA LEU A 64 -11.14 -6.98 -3.29
C LEU A 64 -10.54 -5.74 -3.96
N ASP A 65 -11.40 -4.85 -4.45
CA ASP A 65 -11.04 -3.59 -5.07
C ASP A 65 -11.08 -2.42 -4.07
N PHE A 66 -10.36 -1.35 -4.39
CA PHE A 66 -10.50 -0.08 -3.70
C PHE A 66 -11.43 0.83 -4.50
N THR A 67 -12.34 1.54 -3.83
CA THR A 67 -13.29 2.45 -4.51
C THR A 67 -12.59 3.52 -5.36
N ASN A 68 -11.43 4.01 -4.92
CA ASN A 68 -10.59 4.92 -5.71
C ASN A 68 -9.10 4.54 -5.56
N PRO A 69 -8.60 3.56 -6.34
CA PRO A 69 -7.21 3.11 -6.26
C PRO A 69 -6.21 4.22 -6.66
N LYS A 70 -6.67 5.19 -7.47
CA LYS A 70 -5.85 6.29 -7.98
C LYS A 70 -5.78 7.50 -7.05
N MET A 71 -6.50 7.50 -5.93
CA MET A 71 -6.53 8.65 -5.03
C MET A 71 -5.13 9.06 -4.55
N PRO A 72 -4.89 10.37 -4.33
CA PRO A 72 -3.67 10.84 -3.71
C PRO A 72 -3.61 10.35 -2.26
N LEU A 73 -2.45 9.80 -1.87
CA LEU A 73 -2.22 9.20 -0.56
C LEU A 73 -0.88 9.65 0.00
N TYR A 74 -0.78 9.58 1.33
CA TYR A 74 0.49 9.68 2.07
C TYR A 74 1.28 10.96 1.76
N GLY A 75 0.67 12.12 1.98
CA GLY A 75 1.37 13.40 1.91
C GLY A 75 2.45 13.53 2.99
N HIS A 76 3.67 13.86 2.58
CA HIS A 76 4.82 14.06 3.43
C HIS A 76 5.39 15.46 3.22
N LEU A 77 5.64 16.17 4.32
CA LEU A 77 6.28 17.48 4.31
C LEU A 77 7.77 17.36 4.54
N SER A 78 8.55 18.17 3.84
CA SER A 78 9.99 18.29 4.05
C SER A 78 10.45 19.73 3.83
N SER A 79 11.39 20.17 4.66
CA SER A 79 11.98 21.51 4.48
C SER A 79 12.81 21.55 3.20
N VAL A 80 12.73 22.65 2.45
CA VAL A 80 13.58 22.87 1.29
C VAL A 80 14.95 23.42 1.71
N ASP A 81 14.95 24.28 2.72
CA ASP A 81 16.13 24.90 3.31
C ASP A 81 15.84 25.31 4.77
N SER A 82 16.71 26.11 5.38
CA SER A 82 16.55 26.60 6.75
C SER A 82 15.84 27.95 6.88
N SER A 83 15.32 28.53 5.79
CA SER A 83 14.68 29.85 5.79
C SER A 83 13.29 29.85 6.43
N ALA A 84 12.64 28.67 6.49
CA ALA A 84 11.24 28.51 6.89
C ALA A 84 10.25 29.33 6.04
N THR A 85 10.62 29.67 4.80
CA THR A 85 9.77 30.41 3.84
C THR A 85 9.18 29.53 2.75
N SER A 86 9.59 28.26 2.70
CA SER A 86 9.06 27.28 1.77
C SER A 86 9.01 25.88 2.38
N MET A 87 8.12 25.04 1.87
CA MET A 87 7.95 23.66 2.31
C MET A 87 7.62 22.79 1.10
N ARG A 88 8.32 21.67 0.96
CA ARG A 88 8.05 20.68 -0.08
C ARG A 88 6.99 19.70 0.43
N LEU A 89 5.96 19.49 -0.38
CA LEU A 89 4.98 18.44 -0.20
C LEU A 89 5.18 17.37 -1.27
N THR A 90 5.32 16.12 -0.85
CA THR A 90 5.44 14.95 -1.72
C THR A 90 4.35 13.93 -1.36
N TRP A 91 3.69 13.37 -2.36
CA TRP A 91 2.65 12.36 -2.19
C TRP A 91 2.64 11.40 -3.38
N VAL A 92 1.88 10.31 -3.25
CA VAL A 92 1.73 9.31 -4.31
C VAL A 92 0.29 9.23 -4.81
N SER A 93 0.09 9.02 -6.11
CA SER A 93 -1.21 8.73 -6.71
C SER A 93 -1.12 7.67 -7.81
N GLY A 94 -2.26 7.21 -8.34
CA GLY A 94 -2.31 6.33 -9.51
C GLY A 94 -2.47 7.09 -10.83
N ASP A 95 -2.10 8.37 -10.87
CA ASP A 95 -2.31 9.28 -12.00
C ASP A 95 -1.01 10.00 -12.37
N GLU A 96 -0.56 9.82 -13.60
CA GLU A 96 0.70 10.37 -14.12
C GLU A 96 0.71 11.89 -14.30
N GLN A 97 -0.46 12.49 -14.32
CA GLN A 97 -0.60 13.88 -14.69
C GLN A 97 -0.34 14.79 -13.49
N PRO A 98 0.18 16.01 -13.73
CA PRO A 98 0.34 17.00 -12.68
C PRO A 98 -0.94 17.25 -11.88
N GLN A 99 -0.74 17.46 -10.58
CA GLN A 99 -1.77 17.69 -9.58
C GLN A 99 -1.50 19.02 -8.88
N GLN A 100 -2.48 19.52 -8.13
CA GLN A 100 -2.34 20.80 -7.44
C GLN A 100 -2.16 20.59 -5.95
N VAL A 101 -1.34 21.45 -5.36
CA VAL A 101 -1.41 21.79 -3.94
C VAL A 101 -2.08 23.14 -3.83
N GLN A 102 -3.09 23.25 -2.99
CA GLN A 102 -3.70 24.52 -2.62
C GLN A 102 -3.44 24.78 -1.15
N TYR A 103 -3.00 25.99 -0.86
CA TYR A 103 -2.64 26.44 0.47
C TYR A 103 -3.13 27.89 0.67
N VAL A 104 -2.63 28.57 1.69
CA VAL A 104 -3.13 29.86 2.18
C VAL A 104 -3.39 30.91 1.08
N ASP A 105 -4.41 31.74 1.29
CA ASP A 105 -4.76 32.90 0.45
C ASP A 105 -4.95 32.59 -1.05
N GLY A 106 -5.47 31.39 -1.36
CA GLY A 106 -5.73 30.97 -2.74
C GLY A 106 -4.47 30.64 -3.53
N MET A 107 -3.31 30.57 -2.86
CA MET A 107 -2.08 30.14 -3.50
C MET A 107 -2.18 28.67 -3.91
N SER A 108 -1.62 28.37 -5.07
CA SER A 108 -1.54 27.01 -5.57
C SER A 108 -0.21 26.75 -6.24
N GLN A 109 0.24 25.51 -6.18
CA GLN A 109 1.44 25.04 -6.85
C GLN A 109 1.11 23.76 -7.60
N THR A 110 1.58 23.69 -8.84
CA THR A 110 1.46 22.49 -9.67
C THR A 110 2.61 21.55 -9.35
N SER A 111 2.29 20.27 -9.18
CA SER A 111 3.29 19.26 -8.90
C SER A 111 4.09 18.89 -10.14
N VAL A 112 5.37 18.64 -9.93
CA VAL A 112 6.20 17.85 -10.84
C VAL A 112 5.95 16.37 -10.52
N VAL A 113 5.84 15.56 -11.57
CA VAL A 113 5.54 14.14 -11.44
C VAL A 113 6.77 13.33 -11.82
N SER A 114 7.03 12.29 -11.06
CA SER A 114 8.08 11.31 -11.30
C SER A 114 7.58 9.91 -11.00
N THR A 115 8.23 8.92 -11.57
CA THR A 115 7.99 7.50 -11.29
C THR A 115 9.27 6.73 -11.58
N PHE A 116 9.29 5.44 -11.26
CA PHE A 116 10.32 4.51 -11.66
C PHE A 116 9.67 3.19 -12.07
N THR A 117 10.31 2.47 -12.98
CA THR A 117 9.86 1.16 -13.47
C THR A 117 10.77 0.06 -12.95
N GLN A 118 10.35 -1.20 -13.16
CA GLN A 118 11.13 -2.37 -12.79
C GLN A 118 12.53 -2.35 -13.40
N ASP A 119 12.66 -1.81 -14.63
CA ASP A 119 13.94 -1.70 -15.32
C ASP A 119 14.92 -0.75 -14.63
N ASN A 120 14.43 0.25 -13.90
CA ASN A 120 15.26 1.17 -13.13
C ASN A 120 15.87 0.52 -11.88
N MET A 121 15.40 -0.66 -11.47
CA MET A 121 15.95 -1.37 -10.33
C MET A 121 17.30 -2.00 -10.69
N CYS A 122 18.25 -1.90 -9.75
CA CYS A 122 19.56 -2.52 -9.89
C CYS A 122 19.44 -4.02 -9.62
N SER A 123 20.10 -4.83 -10.45
CA SER A 123 20.24 -6.28 -10.24
C SER A 123 21.50 -6.76 -10.95
N SER A 124 22.09 -7.86 -10.46
CA SER A 124 23.27 -8.47 -11.06
C SER A 124 23.07 -9.98 -11.20
N PRO A 125 23.73 -10.65 -12.18
CA PRO A 125 23.64 -12.11 -12.30
C PRO A 125 24.13 -12.86 -11.06
N ALA A 126 25.14 -12.31 -10.36
CA ALA A 126 25.71 -12.92 -9.16
C ALA A 126 24.82 -12.74 -7.92
N LEU A 127 24.01 -11.68 -7.90
CA LEU A 127 23.07 -11.38 -6.82
C LEU A 127 21.79 -10.78 -7.41
N PRO A 128 20.81 -11.62 -7.78
CA PRO A 128 19.51 -11.16 -8.23
C PRO A 128 18.81 -10.35 -7.14
N SER A 129 18.33 -9.17 -7.49
CA SER A 129 17.62 -8.29 -6.56
C SER A 129 16.12 -8.57 -6.57
N PRO A 130 15.47 -8.84 -5.42
CA PRO A 130 14.02 -8.95 -5.33
C PRO A 130 13.30 -7.70 -5.85
N ALA A 131 13.90 -6.52 -5.70
CA ALA A 131 13.32 -5.27 -6.20
C ALA A 131 13.15 -5.26 -7.73
N LYS A 132 13.99 -6.00 -8.47
CA LYS A 132 13.86 -6.16 -9.93
C LYS A 132 13.06 -7.41 -10.32
N ASP A 133 12.76 -8.30 -9.38
CA ASP A 133 12.14 -9.61 -9.65
C ASP A 133 10.83 -9.76 -8.86
N PHE A 134 10.68 -10.83 -8.06
CA PHE A 134 9.42 -11.18 -7.38
C PHE A 134 8.92 -10.14 -6.37
N GLY A 135 9.77 -9.21 -5.92
CA GLY A 135 9.43 -8.15 -4.99
C GLY A 135 9.02 -6.83 -5.66
N TRP A 136 9.04 -6.76 -6.99
CA TRP A 136 8.60 -5.56 -7.71
C TRP A 136 7.09 -5.32 -7.53
N HIS A 137 6.73 -4.08 -7.21
CA HIS A 137 5.35 -3.60 -7.19
C HIS A 137 5.33 -2.17 -7.75
N ASP A 138 4.36 -1.87 -8.61
CA ASP A 138 4.28 -0.57 -9.30
C ASP A 138 4.06 0.57 -8.28
N PRO A 139 4.95 1.57 -8.21
CA PRO A 139 4.86 2.63 -7.19
C PRO A 139 3.74 3.65 -7.48
N GLY A 140 3.12 3.59 -8.67
CA GLY A 140 2.29 4.66 -9.21
C GLY A 140 3.13 5.88 -9.56
N PHE A 141 2.64 7.06 -9.20
CA PHE A 141 3.26 8.34 -9.54
C PHE A 141 3.52 9.18 -8.30
N ILE A 142 4.75 9.67 -8.18
CA ILE A 142 5.22 10.50 -7.09
C ILE A 142 5.12 11.95 -7.54
N HIS A 143 4.27 12.70 -6.85
CA HIS A 143 4.03 14.12 -7.08
C HIS A 143 4.82 14.92 -6.05
N THR A 144 5.48 15.99 -6.50
CA THR A 144 6.18 16.92 -5.62
C THR A 144 5.85 18.36 -5.99
N ALA A 145 5.48 19.17 -5.00
CA ALA A 145 5.29 20.61 -5.16
C ALA A 145 5.97 21.35 -4.00
N VAL A 146 6.42 22.57 -4.25
CA VAL A 146 7.05 23.42 -3.23
C VAL A 146 6.12 24.59 -2.94
N MET A 147 5.53 24.61 -1.75
CA MET A 147 4.77 25.75 -1.25
C MET A 147 5.76 26.86 -0.88
N THR A 148 5.59 28.05 -1.43
CA THR A 148 6.46 29.21 -1.23
C THR A 148 5.69 30.37 -0.61
N GLY A 149 6.39 31.37 -0.07
CA GLY A 149 5.78 32.53 0.56
C GLY A 149 5.21 32.21 1.95
N LEU A 150 5.75 31.18 2.60
CA LEU A 150 5.37 30.83 3.97
C LEU A 150 6.06 31.79 4.94
N HIS A 151 5.46 31.93 6.12
CA HIS A 151 6.03 32.69 7.22
C HIS A 151 6.56 31.75 8.30
N PRO A 152 7.75 32.03 8.85
CA PRO A 152 8.29 31.26 9.97
C PRO A 152 7.31 31.22 11.15
N SER A 153 7.36 30.14 11.93
CA SER A 153 6.56 29.95 13.15
C SER A 153 5.05 30.16 12.96
N SER A 154 4.53 29.87 11.76
CA SER A 154 3.12 30.03 11.39
C SER A 154 2.51 28.69 10.99
N ASN A 155 1.21 28.53 11.24
CA ASN A 155 0.46 27.35 10.84
C ASN A 155 -0.21 27.57 9.49
N PHE A 156 -0.09 26.60 8.59
CA PHE A 156 -0.72 26.63 7.27
C PHE A 156 -1.51 25.33 7.05
N SER A 157 -2.74 25.48 6.55
CA SER A 157 -3.52 24.36 6.02
C SER A 157 -3.22 24.18 4.54
N TYR A 158 -3.20 22.93 4.09
CA TYR A 158 -3.00 22.59 2.68
C TYR A 158 -3.88 21.41 2.28
N ARG A 159 -4.19 21.34 0.99
CA ARG A 159 -4.84 20.19 0.35
C ARG A 159 -4.14 19.89 -0.96
N TYR A 160 -4.13 18.63 -1.37
CA TYR A 160 -3.44 18.19 -2.57
C TYR A 160 -4.26 17.15 -3.33
N GLY A 161 -4.10 17.12 -4.66
CA GLY A 161 -4.81 16.19 -5.54
C GLY A 161 -5.15 16.79 -6.90
N ARG A 162 -5.96 16.07 -7.67
CA ARG A 162 -6.56 16.57 -8.91
C ARG A 162 -7.73 17.51 -8.60
N TYR A 163 -7.99 18.47 -9.50
CA TYR A 163 -9.11 19.40 -9.38
C TYR A 163 -10.47 18.75 -9.12
N CYS A 164 -10.71 17.55 -9.66
CA CYS A 164 -11.98 16.82 -9.48
C CYS A 164 -12.14 16.20 -8.07
N ILE A 165 -11.05 16.06 -7.31
CA ILE A 165 -11.04 15.47 -5.95
C ILE A 165 -11.23 16.54 -4.87
N PHE A 166 -11.24 17.83 -5.22
CA PHE A 166 -11.55 18.92 -4.27
C PHE A 166 -13.05 19.17 -4.06
N LEU A 167 -13.92 18.32 -4.60
CA LEU A 167 -15.34 18.35 -4.25
C LEU A 167 -15.50 17.74 -2.86
N ASN A 168 -15.84 18.61 -1.92
CA ASN A 168 -16.10 18.32 -0.51
C ASN A 168 -16.98 17.07 -0.35
N TYR A 169 -16.56 16.15 0.51
CA TYR A 169 -17.48 15.37 1.33
C TYR A 169 -17.81 16.17 2.58
#